data_AF-C6BTD9-F1
#
_entry.id   AF-C6BTD9-F1
#
_cell.length_a   1.000
_cell.length_b   1.000
_cell.length_c   1.000
_cell.angle_alpha   90.00
_cell.angle_beta   90.00
_cell.angle_gamma   90.00
#
_symmetry.space_group_name_H-M   'P 1'
#
loop_
_entity.id
_entity.type
_entity.pdbx_description
1 polymer ?
#
loop_
_entity_poly.entity_id
_entity_poly.type
_entity_poly.pdbx_seq_one_letter_code
_entity_poly.pdbx_strand_id
1 'polypeptide(L)' 'MKYIMFEDFSGDPLPILIPNRIGYLEFREQIPYTKVLSAGYVQLRPTGITCHGEAKELNAAAREEDAKIISDKLEAPEY' A
#
# COMPACT_ATOMS: atom_id res chain seq x y z
N MET A 1 5.41 -6.88 5.88
CA MET A 1 5.96 -5.67 5.24
C MET A 1 5.00 -4.53 5.50
N LYS A 2 5.36 -3.29 5.19
CA LYS A 2 4.42 -2.17 5.15
C LYS A 2 3.96 -1.96 3.72
N TYR A 3 2.84 -1.28 3.54
CA TYR A 3 2.42 -0.77 2.25
C TYR A 3 1.84 0.64 2.39
N ILE A 4 1.90 1.38 1.29
CA ILE A 4 1.11 2.60 1.10
C ILE A 4 0.36 2.42 -0.21
N MET A 5 -0.95 2.62 -0.16
CA MET A 5 -1.80 2.68 -1.34
C MET A 5 -1.87 4.12 -1.80
N PHE A 6 -1.38 4.38 -3.00
CA PHE A 6 -1.47 5.68 -3.65
C PHE A 6 -2.62 5.70 -4.66
N GLU A 7 -3.05 6.90 -5.02
CA GLU A 7 -3.78 7.12 -6.27
C GLU A 7 -2.76 7.55 -7.33
N ASP A 8 -2.71 6.84 -8.46
CA ASP A 8 -1.84 7.19 -9.58
C ASP A 8 -2.42 8.36 -10.41
N PHE A 9 -1.76 8.70 -11.52
CA PHE A 9 -2.19 9.81 -12.38
C PHE A 9 -3.48 9.53 -13.16
N SER A 10 -3.90 8.27 -13.26
CA SER A 10 -5.15 7.83 -13.89
C SER A 10 -6.31 7.74 -12.89
N GLY A 11 -6.03 7.92 -11.59
CA GLY A 11 -7.01 7.75 -10.52
C GLY A 11 -7.07 6.31 -9.98
N ASP A 12 -6.20 5.42 -10.44
CA ASP A 12 -6.20 4.02 -10.06
C ASP A 12 -5.39 3.79 -8.77
N PRO A 13 -5.79 2.81 -7.93
CA PRO A 13 -5.05 2.48 -6.72
C PRO A 13 -3.74 1.77 -7.05
N LEU A 14 -2.63 2.35 -6.60
CA LEU A 14 -1.27 1.85 -6.80
C LEU A 14 -0.62 1.48 -5.45
N PRO A 15 -0.49 0.18 -5.13
CA PRO A 15 0.18 -0.25 -3.92
C PRO A 15 1.70 -0.22 -4.06
N ILE A 16 2.39 0.37 -3.08
CA ILE A 16 3.86 0.24 -2.96
C ILE A 16 4.19 -0.47 -1.66
N LEU A 17 4.90 -1.61 -1.77
CA LEU A 17 5.35 -2.41 -0.63
C LEU A 17 6.72 -1.94 -0.18
N ILE A 18 6.85 -1.63 1.11
CA ILE A 18 8.10 -1.10 1.68
C ILE A 18 8.58 -1.94 2.87
N PRO A 19 9.90 -2.08 3.09
CA PRO A 19 10.46 -2.74 4.26
C PRO A 19 9.97 -2.10 5.57
N ASN A 20 9.78 -2.91 6.61
CA ASN A 20 9.29 -2.43 7.91
C ASN A 20 10.19 -1.33 8.54
N ARG A 21 11.47 -1.31 8.18
CA ARG A 21 12.47 -0.34 8.69
C ARG A 21 12.30 1.08 8.15
N ILE A 22 11.55 1.27 7.06
CA ILE A 22 11.29 2.60 6.48
C ILE A 22 10.02 3.18 7.11
N GLY A 23 10.03 4.45 7.49
CA GLY A 23 8.83 5.16 7.96
C GLY A 23 7.81 5.38 6.83
N TYR A 24 6.51 5.46 7.14
CA TYR A 24 5.52 5.75 6.10
C TYR A 24 5.67 7.19 5.59
N LEU A 25 5.89 8.15 6.48
CA LEU A 25 6.09 9.56 6.12
C LEU A 25 7.40 9.76 5.35
N GLU A 26 8.51 9.19 5.85
CA GLU A 26 9.82 9.21 5.19
C GLU A 26 9.74 8.68 3.75
N PHE A 27 9.00 7.59 3.54
CA PHE A 27 8.80 7.05 2.20
C PHE A 27 7.89 7.95 1.36
N ARG A 28 6.75 8.38 1.91
CA ARG A 28 5.76 9.22 1.22
C ARG A 28 6.37 10.50 0.65
N GLU A 29 7.33 11.12 1.34
CA GLU A 29 8.00 12.34 0.89
C GLU A 29 8.88 12.13 -0.36
N GLN A 30 9.33 10.90 -0.63
CA GLN A 30 10.14 10.58 -1.81
C GLN A 30 9.32 10.23 -3.05
N ILE A 31 8.00 10.05 -2.90
CA ILE A 31 7.13 9.54 -3.95
C ILE A 31 6.31 10.68 -4.58
N PRO A 32 6.28 10.78 -5.93
CA PRO A 32 5.62 11.88 -6.63
C PRO A 32 4.08 11.75 -6.71
N TYR A 33 3.47 10.83 -5.96
CA TYR A 33 2.02 10.66 -5.91
C TYR A 33 1.43 11.56 -4.82
N THR A 34 0.35 12.26 -5.15
CA THR A 34 -0.21 13.31 -4.29
C THR A 34 -1.10 12.74 -3.20
N LYS A 35 -1.80 11.63 -3.45
CA LYS A 35 -2.86 11.14 -2.58
C LYS A 35 -2.57 9.75 -2.05
N VAL A 36 -2.65 9.62 -0.73
CA VAL A 36 -2.63 8.34 -0.03
C VAL A 36 -4.08 7.91 0.19
N LEU A 37 -4.43 6.72 -0.32
CA LEU A 37 -5.75 6.11 -0.15
C LEU A 37 -5.84 5.32 1.15
N SER A 38 -4.77 4.60 1.47
CA SER A 38 -4.63 3.80 2.69
C SER A 38 -3.17 3.46 2.96
N ALA A 39 -2.88 3.02 4.18
CA ALA A 39 -1.55 2.53 4.54
C ALA A 39 -1.64 1.61 5.75
N GLY A 40 -0.72 0.64 5.82
CA GLY A 40 -0.68 -0.32 6.92
C GLY A 40 0.35 -1.42 6.69
N TYR A 41 0.12 -2.54 7.36
CA TYR A 41 0.92 -3.74 7.22
C TYR A 41 0.29 -4.71 6.24
N VAL A 42 1.14 -5.33 5.43
CA VAL A 42 0.77 -6.44 4.55
C VAL A 42 1.48 -7.71 5.02
N GLN A 43 0.72 -8.80 5.08
CA GLN A 43 1.22 -10.15 5.26
C GLN A 43 0.93 -10.97 4.01
N LEU A 44 2.01 -11.41 3.35
CA LEU A 44 1.95 -12.38 2.27
C LEU A 44 2.01 -13.78 2.89
N ARG A 45 0.98 -14.60 2.65
CA ARG A 45 0.92 -16.00 3.08
C ARG A 45 0.69 -16.90 1.87
N PRO A 46 1.01 -18.20 1.94
CA PRO A 46 0.70 -19.14 0.86
C PRO A 46 -0.79 -19.20 0.52
N THR A 47 -1.66 -18.89 1.49
CA THR A 47 -3.12 -18.91 1.36
C THR A 47 -3.72 -17.57 0.91
N GLY A 48 -2.90 -16.54 0.69
CA GLY A 48 -3.35 -15.22 0.24
C GLY A 48 -2.70 -14.05 0.97
N ILE A 49 -3.19 -12.85 0.67
CA ILE A 49 -2.70 -11.58 1.18
C ILE A 49 -3.68 -11.04 2.22
N THR A 50 -3.15 -10.46 3.30
CA THR A 50 -3.96 -9.77 4.32
C THR A 50 -3.35 -8.42 4.66
N CYS A 51 -4.21 -7.40 4.85
CA CYS A 51 -3.82 -6.04 5.20
C CYS A 51 -4.46 -5.63 6.53
N HIS A 52 -3.70 -4.93 7.38
CA HIS A 52 -4.20 -4.47 8.69
C HIS A 52 -3.37 -3.29 9.22
N GLY A 53 -3.87 -2.67 10.29
CA GLY A 53 -3.19 -1.58 10.99
C GLY A 53 -3.41 -0.22 10.35
N GLU A 54 -2.63 0.76 10.82
CA GLU A 54 -2.75 2.16 10.43
C GLU A 54 -1.39 2.86 10.38
N ALA A 55 -1.31 3.94 9.60
CA ALA A 55 -0.19 4.86 9.54
C ALA A 55 -0.64 6.23 10.05
N LYS A 56 -0.51 6.46 11.37
CA LYS A 56 -0.95 7.71 12.03
C LYS A 56 -0.36 8.97 11.41
N GLU A 57 0.92 8.92 11.05
CA GLU A 57 1.64 10.02 10.41
C GLU A 57 1.10 10.41 9.03
N LEU A 58 0.35 9.52 8.37
CA LEU A 58 -0.31 9.77 7.09
C LEU A 58 -1.83 9.98 7.24
N ASN A 59 -2.38 9.92 8.46
CA ASN A 59 -3.82 9.86 8.71
C ASN A 59 -4.55 8.82 7.84
N ALA A 60 -3.92 7.64 7.66
CA ALA A 60 -4.42 6.58 6.80
C ALA A 60 -4.47 5.24 7.54
N ALA A 61 -5.46 4.42 7.22
CA ALA A 61 -5.63 3.08 7.79
C ALA A 61 -5.87 2.04 6.70
N ALA A 62 -5.58 0.78 6.99
CA ALA A 62 -5.82 -0.32 6.06
C ALA A 62 -7.32 -0.49 5.80
N ARG A 63 -7.67 -0.70 4.53
CA ARG A 63 -9.04 -0.95 4.06
C ARG A 63 -9.22 -2.43 3.73
N GLU A 64 -10.47 -2.90 3.77
CA GLU A 64 -10.81 -4.31 3.48
C GLU A 64 -10.42 -4.72 2.05
N GLU A 65 -10.52 -3.79 1.10
CA GLU A 65 -10.21 -4.00 -0.31
C GLU A 65 -8.70 -4.02 -0.65
N ASP A 66 -7.84 -3.50 0.22
CA ASP A 66 -6.41 -3.30 -0.10
C ASP A 66 -5.69 -4.62 -0.35
N ALA A 67 -6.06 -5.67 0.38
CA ALA A 67 -5.49 -7.01 0.19
C ALA A 67 -5.78 -7.57 -1.21
N LYS A 68 -6.98 -7.30 -1.73
CA LYS A 68 -7.36 -7.73 -3.08
C LYS A 68 -6.60 -6.93 -4.14
N ILE A 69 -6.54 -5.60 -4.02
CA ILE A 69 -5.82 -4.73 -4.96
C ILE A 69 -4.33 -5.12 -5.03
N ILE A 70 -3.69 -5.36 -3.89
CA ILE A 70 -2.28 -5.80 -3.83
C ILE A 70 -2.12 -7.17 -4.49
N SER A 71 -3.05 -8.10 -4.29
CA SER A 71 -3.02 -9.42 -4.91
C SER A 71 -3.12 -9.31 -6.43
N ASP A 72 -4.10 -8.56 -6.92
CA ASP A 72 -4.37 -8.39 -8.36
C ASP A 72 -3.14 -7.79 -9.07
N LYS A 73 -2.49 -6.78 -8.48
CA LYS A 73 -1.27 -6.15 -9.05
C LYS A 73 -0.03 -7.06 -8.99
N LEU A 74 0.06 -7.99 -8.04
CA LEU A 74 1.16 -8.95 -7.97
C LEU A 74 1.00 -10.10 -8.97
N GLU A 75 -0.24 -10.50 -9.27
CA GLU A 75 -0.55 -11.55 -10.25
C GLU A 75 -0.50 -11.04 -11.69
N ALA A 76 -0.86 -9.78 -11.92
CA ALA A 76 -0.80 -9.12 -13.22
C ALA A 76 0.17 -7.92 -13.17
N PRO A 77 1.50 -8.17 -13.12
CA PRO A 77 2.47 -7.09 -13.27
C PRO A 77 2.21 -6.38 -14.62
N GLU A 78 2.13 -5.06 -14.60
CA GLU A 78 1.94 -4.26 -15.82
C GLU A 78 3.01 -4.64 -16.85
N TYR A 79 2.56 -4.97 -18.06
CA TYR A 79 3.39 -5.38 -19.20
C TYR A 79 4.26 -4.24 -19.72
#